data_AF-A0A074LKD6-F1
#
_entry.id   AF-A0A074LKD6-F1
#
_cell.length_a   1.000
_cell.length_b   1.000
_cell.length_c   1.000
_cell.angle_alpha   90.00
_cell.angle_beta   90.00
_cell.angle_gamma   90.00
#
_symmetry.space_group_name_H-M   'P 1'
#
loop_
_entity.id
_entity.type
_entity.pdbx_description
1 polymer ?
#
loop_
_entity_poly.entity_id
_entity_poly.type
_entity_poly.pdbx_seq_one_letter_code
_entity_poly.pdbx_strand_id
1 'polypeptide(L)'
;MGSDQGMSLDLTQLDAAMNELRARYNRRLGEQDAVLRKKAQIVERLQEKREEIDKLQQVKILLQESSAFAREQARRQIETMVSNALQFIFGNTDLEFRVQIEEVRGRAEGEFLVVSTYGGDIPVETRPQDARGGGVVDVISLALRAALLQANRPALDGPMILDEPGKHVSEEYSRPVAEFLKQLSTAFGRQIIMVTHNQHLASSGDSSYIVEMRSGKSYVRVFQGVEQA
;
A
#
# COMPACT_ATOMS: atom_id res chain seq x y z
N MET A 1 19.48 89.65 52.87
CA MET A 1 18.31 88.81 52.52
C MET A 1 18.43 88.22 51.10
N GLY A 2 19.62 87.77 50.67
CA GLY A 2 19.87 87.34 49.27
C GLY A 2 20.43 85.93 49.09
N SER A 3 20.57 85.14 50.16
CA SER A 3 21.21 83.82 50.14
C SER A 3 20.24 82.64 49.96
N ASP A 4 18.93 82.87 50.10
CA ASP A 4 17.93 81.81 50.13
C ASP A 4 17.48 81.35 48.72
N GLN A 5 17.61 82.23 47.72
CA GLN A 5 17.23 81.92 46.33
C GLN A 5 18.25 81.02 45.59
N GLY A 6 19.55 81.07 45.95
CA GLY A 6 20.59 80.25 45.31
C GLY A 6 20.60 78.80 45.80
N MET A 7 20.38 78.59 47.10
CA MET A 7 20.34 77.25 47.73
C MET A 7 19.01 76.52 47.43
N SER A 8 17.91 77.27 47.30
CA SER A 8 16.62 76.76 46.82
C SER A 8 16.69 76.23 45.38
N LEU A 9 17.44 76.91 44.49
CA LEU A 9 17.58 76.50 43.08
C LEU A 9 18.35 75.18 42.94
N ASP A 10 19.41 75.01 43.74
CA ASP A 10 20.28 73.83 43.73
C ASP A 10 19.56 72.57 44.24
N LEU A 11 18.77 72.71 45.30
CA LEU A 11 17.89 71.64 45.81
C LEU A 11 16.82 71.24 44.79
N THR A 12 16.20 72.20 44.09
CA THR A 12 15.22 71.88 43.03
C THR A 12 15.84 71.18 41.82
N GLN A 13 17.07 71.53 41.45
CA GLN A 13 17.79 70.85 40.35
C GLN A 13 18.16 69.42 40.73
N LEU A 14 18.57 69.20 41.98
CA LEU A 14 18.87 67.87 42.50
C LEU A 14 17.61 66.98 42.55
N ASP A 15 16.48 67.51 43.01
CA ASP A 15 15.19 66.80 43.01
C ASP A 15 14.72 66.46 41.60
N ALA A 16 14.88 67.39 40.64
CA ALA A 16 14.56 67.13 39.23
C ALA A 16 15.43 66.00 38.64
N ALA A 17 16.74 66.04 38.88
CA ALA A 17 17.67 64.99 38.46
C ALA A 17 17.34 63.63 39.11
N MET A 18 16.94 63.63 40.38
CA MET A 18 16.58 62.41 41.11
C MET A 18 15.27 61.79 40.62
N ASN A 19 14.28 62.63 40.30
CA ASN A 19 13.04 62.18 39.68
C ASN A 19 13.27 61.63 38.27
N GLU A 20 14.16 62.26 37.49
CA GLU A 20 14.53 61.75 36.17
C GLU A 20 15.26 60.39 36.28
N LEU A 21 16.18 60.24 37.24
CA LEU A 21 16.90 59.00 37.47
C LEU A 21 15.95 57.87 37.91
N ARG A 22 15.00 58.17 38.80
CA ARG A 22 13.92 57.24 39.20
C ARG A 22 13.04 56.84 38.02
N ALA A 23 12.65 57.79 37.17
CA ALA A 23 11.85 57.52 35.97
C ALA A 23 12.61 56.60 34.99
N ARG A 24 13.91 56.85 34.77
CA ARG A 24 14.77 55.97 33.95
C ARG A 24 14.94 54.58 34.57
N TYR A 25 15.15 54.50 35.89
CA TYR A 25 15.25 53.23 36.61
C TYR A 25 13.97 52.40 36.47
N ASN A 26 12.81 53.00 36.75
CA ASN A 26 11.51 52.32 36.64
C ASN A 26 11.23 51.87 35.20
N ARG A 27 11.59 52.68 34.19
CA ARG A 27 11.48 52.29 32.77
C ARG A 27 12.34 51.07 32.45
N ARG A 28 13.62 51.08 32.84
CA ARG A 28 14.54 49.96 32.61
C ARG A 28 14.14 48.71 33.38
N LEU A 29 13.58 48.85 34.59
CA LEU A 29 13.04 47.74 35.37
C LEU A 29 11.84 47.10 34.64
N GLY A 30 10.92 47.91 34.10
CA GLY A 30 9.81 47.41 33.30
C GLY A 30 10.25 46.73 31.99
N GLU A 31 11.26 47.28 31.32
CA GLU A 31 11.88 46.65 30.13
C GLU A 31 12.52 45.30 30.49
N GLN A 32 13.24 45.23 31.62
CA GLN A 32 13.82 43.99 32.14
C GLN A 32 12.75 42.94 32.42
N ASP A 33 11.67 43.31 33.13
CA ASP A 33 10.56 42.41 33.44
C ASP A 33 9.87 41.90 32.18
N ALA A 34 9.64 42.75 31.18
CA ALA A 34 9.06 42.37 29.91
C ALA A 34 9.95 41.36 29.16
N VAL A 35 11.26 41.59 29.12
CA VAL A 35 12.23 40.68 28.51
C VAL A 35 12.27 39.35 29.25
N LEU A 36 12.26 39.35 30.59
CA LEU A 36 12.25 38.13 31.39
C LEU A 36 10.99 37.29 31.17
N ARG A 37 9.81 37.92 31.11
CA ARG A 37 8.55 37.23 30.78
C ARG A 37 8.58 36.63 29.38
N LYS A 38 9.08 37.37 28.39
CA LYS A 38 9.20 36.88 27.01
C LYS A 38 10.18 35.71 26.91
N LYS A 39 11.30 35.78 27.64
CA LYS A 39 12.26 34.67 27.75
C LYS A 39 11.58 33.42 28.32
N ALA A 40 10.83 33.55 29.41
CA ALA A 40 10.11 32.42 30.01
C ALA A 40 9.13 31.77 29.02
N GLN A 41 8.32 32.58 28.32
CA GLN A 41 7.39 32.09 27.29
C GLN A 41 8.10 31.39 26.12
N ILE A 42 9.24 31.91 25.67
CA ILE A 42 10.01 31.28 24.58
C ILE A 42 10.60 29.94 25.03
N VAL A 43 11.09 29.86 26.28
CA VAL A 43 11.63 28.62 26.84
C VAL A 43 10.55 27.54 26.96
N GLU A 44 9.36 27.92 27.43
CA GLU A 44 8.20 27.02 27.50
C GLU A 44 7.80 26.51 26.12
N ARG A 45 7.62 27.42 25.14
CA ARG A 45 7.31 27.04 23.75
C ARG A 45 8.40 26.18 23.10
N LEU A 46 9.67 26.42 23.43
CA LEU A 46 10.77 25.60 22.94
C LEU A 46 10.68 24.18 23.49
N GLN A 47 10.30 24.03 24.76
CA GLN A 47 10.11 22.73 25.40
C GLN A 47 8.93 21.98 24.77
N GLU A 48 7.78 22.63 24.60
CA GLU A 48 6.62 22.05 23.90
C GLU A 48 6.97 21.57 22.49
N LYS A 49 7.73 22.38 21.74
CA LYS A 49 8.15 22.02 20.37
C LYS A 49 9.12 20.85 20.35
N ARG A 50 9.99 20.71 21.36
CA ARG A 50 10.88 19.55 21.48
C ARG A 50 10.10 18.28 21.76
N GLU A 51 9.14 18.33 22.67
CA GLU A 51 8.26 17.19 22.97
C GLU A 51 7.42 16.79 21.75
N GLU A 52 6.94 17.77 20.98
CA GLU A 52 6.25 17.52 19.72
C GLU A 52 7.15 16.83 18.68
N ILE A 53 8.40 17.28 18.54
CA ILE A 53 9.38 16.66 17.63
C ILE A 53 9.64 15.21 18.05
N ASP A 54 9.90 14.95 19.33
CA ASP A 54 10.15 13.60 19.84
C ASP A 54 8.97 12.66 19.58
N LYS A 55 7.74 13.15 19.82
CA LYS A 55 6.51 12.42 19.51
C LYS A 55 6.39 12.13 18.02
N LEU A 56 6.61 13.12 17.16
CA LEU A 56 6.53 12.94 15.70
C LEU A 56 7.61 11.99 15.18
N GLN A 57 8.79 11.97 15.80
CA GLN A 57 9.85 11.03 15.48
C GLN A 57 9.44 9.59 15.82
N GLN A 58 8.80 9.36 16.96
CA GLN A 58 8.24 8.05 17.31
C GLN A 58 7.12 7.63 16.35
N VAL A 59 6.21 8.55 15.99
CA VAL A 59 5.15 8.28 15.01
C VAL A 59 5.75 7.91 13.65
N LYS A 60 6.79 8.62 13.20
CA LYS A 60 7.48 8.31 11.96
C LYS A 60 8.04 6.88 11.97
N ILE A 61 8.75 6.50 13.03
CA ILE A 61 9.30 5.14 13.17
C ILE A 61 8.18 4.11 13.12
N LEU A 62 7.11 4.31 13.89
CA LEU A 62 5.96 3.41 13.91
C LEU A 62 5.36 3.21 12.52
N LEU A 63 5.14 4.29 11.76
CA LEU A 63 4.57 4.22 10.42
C LEU A 63 5.52 3.57 9.41
N GLN A 64 6.83 3.78 9.54
CA GLN A 64 7.85 3.13 8.70
C GLN A 64 7.87 1.62 8.93
N GLU A 65 7.94 1.18 10.18
CA GLU A 65 7.90 -0.24 10.56
C GLU A 65 6.58 -0.90 10.15
N SER A 66 5.45 -0.21 10.39
CA SER A 66 4.12 -0.70 10.00
C SER A 66 4.01 -0.87 8.49
N SER A 67 4.57 0.06 7.71
CA SER A 67 4.57 -0.02 6.25
C SER A 67 5.47 -1.15 5.72
N ALA A 68 6.64 -1.36 6.34
CA ALA A 68 7.53 -2.47 6.00
C ALA A 68 6.87 -3.82 6.30
N PHE A 69 6.26 -3.95 7.48
CA PHE A 69 5.51 -5.15 7.87
C PHE A 69 4.33 -5.42 6.93
N ALA A 70 3.55 -4.39 6.59
CA ALA A 70 2.41 -4.53 5.67
C ALA A 70 2.85 -4.99 4.26
N ARG A 71 3.96 -4.45 3.74
CA ARG A 71 4.53 -4.90 2.45
C ARG A 71 4.97 -6.35 2.51
N GLU A 72 5.61 -6.76 3.60
CA GLU A 72 6.06 -8.14 3.78
C GLU A 72 4.89 -9.13 3.89
N GLN A 73 3.82 -8.76 4.59
CA GLN A 73 2.59 -9.56 4.65
C GLN A 73 1.95 -9.70 3.26
N ALA A 74 1.80 -8.59 2.53
CA ALA A 74 1.25 -8.61 1.18
C ALA A 74 2.10 -9.46 0.24
N ARG A 75 3.43 -9.35 0.32
CA ARG A 75 4.39 -10.17 -0.43
C ARG A 75 4.13 -11.67 -0.22
N ARG A 76 4.17 -12.12 1.04
CA ARG A 76 3.97 -13.54 1.38
C ARG A 76 2.62 -14.08 0.93
N GLN A 77 1.57 -13.28 1.07
CA GLN A 77 0.23 -13.67 0.65
C GLN A 77 0.15 -13.85 -0.88
N ILE A 78 0.75 -12.92 -1.64
CA ILE A 78 0.83 -13.01 -3.10
C ILE A 78 1.67 -14.22 -3.51
N GLU A 79 2.86 -14.40 -2.94
CA GLU A 79 3.76 -15.52 -3.20
C GLU A 79 3.05 -16.87 -2.97
N THR A 80 2.37 -17.01 -1.84
CA THR A 80 1.62 -18.23 -1.50
C THR A 80 0.48 -18.49 -2.48
N MET A 81 -0.34 -17.48 -2.79
CA MET A 81 -1.49 -17.66 -3.68
C MET A 81 -1.06 -18.03 -5.10
N VAL A 82 -0.05 -17.35 -5.63
CA VAL A 82 0.44 -17.60 -6.99
C VAL A 82 1.18 -18.93 -7.07
N SER A 83 1.99 -19.28 -6.07
CA SER A 83 2.64 -20.61 -6.01
C SER A 83 1.61 -21.73 -5.98
N ASN A 84 0.58 -21.63 -5.13
CA ASN A 84 -0.48 -22.63 -5.06
C ASN A 84 -1.23 -22.76 -6.40
N ALA A 85 -1.48 -21.64 -7.10
CA ALA A 85 -2.12 -21.67 -8.41
C ALA A 85 -1.26 -22.38 -9.46
N LEU A 86 0.05 -22.09 -9.50
CA LEU A 86 0.99 -22.75 -10.40
C LEU A 86 1.07 -24.25 -10.11
N GLN A 87 1.25 -24.63 -8.85
CA GLN A 87 1.36 -26.03 -8.44
C GLN A 87 0.09 -26.81 -8.73
N PHE A 88 -1.09 -26.21 -8.48
CA PHE A 88 -2.38 -26.84 -8.76
C PHE A 88 -2.61 -27.04 -10.26
N ILE A 89 -2.38 -26.02 -11.08
CA ILE A 89 -2.69 -26.09 -12.51
C ILE A 89 -1.71 -27.00 -13.26
N PHE A 90 -0.42 -26.91 -12.95
CA PHE A 90 0.62 -27.68 -13.64
C PHE A 90 0.94 -29.02 -12.97
N GLY A 91 0.34 -29.32 -11.82
CA GLY A 91 0.62 -30.55 -11.06
C GLY A 91 2.07 -30.68 -10.61
N ASN A 92 2.82 -29.57 -10.56
CA ASN A 92 4.24 -29.56 -10.26
C ASN A 92 4.50 -28.78 -8.96
N THR A 93 4.81 -29.49 -7.89
CA THR A 93 5.07 -28.95 -6.55
C THR A 93 6.34 -28.11 -6.47
N ASP A 94 7.25 -28.24 -7.44
CA ASP A 94 8.53 -27.53 -7.44
C ASP A 94 8.41 -26.10 -7.98
N LEU A 95 7.24 -25.69 -8.47
CA LEU A 95 6.99 -24.33 -8.93
C LEU A 95 6.70 -23.40 -7.75
N GLU A 96 7.56 -22.40 -7.57
CA GLU A 96 7.37 -21.34 -6.60
C GLU A 96 7.34 -19.97 -7.28
N PHE A 97 6.45 -19.10 -6.84
CA PHE A 97 6.42 -17.70 -7.22
C PHE A 97 7.05 -16.86 -6.12
N ARG A 98 8.03 -16.02 -6.49
CA ARG A 98 8.72 -15.12 -5.58
C ARG A 98 8.63 -13.68 -6.06
N VAL A 99 8.55 -12.76 -5.11
CA VAL A 99 8.58 -11.33 -5.37
C VAL A 99 9.82 -10.76 -4.68
N GLN A 100 10.79 -10.32 -5.48
CA GLN A 100 11.96 -9.63 -4.99
C GLN A 100 11.65 -8.14 -4.89
N ILE A 101 11.61 -7.61 -3.66
CA ILE A 101 11.39 -6.19 -3.43
C ILE A 101 12.75 -5.51 -3.36
N GLU A 102 13.02 -4.62 -4.32
CA GLU A 102 14.23 -3.80 -4.35
C GLU A 102 13.87 -2.33 -4.10
N GLU A 103 14.77 -1.59 -3.44
CA GLU A 103 14.60 -0.16 -3.23
C GLU A 103 15.40 0.62 -4.27
N VAL A 104 14.72 1.07 -5.32
CA VAL A 104 15.32 1.83 -6.41
C VAL A 104 14.91 3.30 -6.25
N ARG A 105 15.87 4.18 -5.98
CA ARG A 105 15.65 5.64 -5.84
C ARG A 105 14.58 6.02 -4.81
N GLY A 106 14.52 5.29 -3.69
CA GLY A 106 13.55 5.51 -2.61
C GLY A 106 12.12 5.07 -2.95
N ARG A 107 11.94 4.26 -4.01
CA ARG A 107 10.70 3.55 -4.32
C ARG A 107 10.94 2.06 -4.22
N ALA A 108 10.00 1.35 -3.60
CA ALA A 108 9.99 -0.10 -3.63
C ALA A 108 9.52 -0.56 -5.02
N GLU A 109 10.38 -1.25 -5.74
CA GLU A 109 10.07 -1.94 -6.99
C GLU A 109 10.01 -3.45 -6.72
N GLY A 110 9.05 -4.13 -7.31
CA GLY A 110 8.87 -5.57 -7.14
C GLY A 110 9.18 -6.29 -8.44
N GLU A 111 10.15 -7.20 -8.42
CA GLU A 111 10.44 -8.10 -9.52
C GLU A 111 9.78 -9.47 -9.28
N PHE A 112 9.09 -9.97 -10.29
CA PHE A 112 8.40 -11.27 -10.23
C PHE A 112 9.28 -12.36 -10.80
N LEU A 113 9.47 -13.43 -10.01
CA LEU A 113 10.30 -14.57 -10.35
C LEU A 113 9.50 -15.86 -10.18
N VAL A 114 9.77 -16.82 -11.06
CA VAL A 114 9.35 -18.21 -10.93
C VAL A 114 10.58 -19.04 -10.68
N VAL A 115 10.59 -19.72 -9.55
CA VAL A 115 11.64 -20.62 -9.11
C VAL A 115 11.19 -22.05 -9.35
N SER A 116 12.07 -22.87 -9.92
CA SER A 116 11.86 -24.31 -9.99
C SER A 116 13.17 -25.07 -10.02
N THR A 117 13.19 -26.26 -9.43
CA THR A 117 14.37 -27.14 -9.38
C THR A 117 14.44 -28.09 -10.57
N TYR A 118 13.35 -28.29 -11.32
CA TYR A 118 13.24 -29.24 -12.43
C TYR A 118 13.71 -30.67 -12.06
N GLY A 119 13.44 -31.10 -10.83
CA GLY A 119 13.88 -32.42 -10.33
C GLY A 119 15.38 -32.53 -9.99
N GLY A 120 16.13 -31.43 -10.02
CA GLY A 120 17.50 -31.34 -9.49
C GLY A 120 17.55 -30.68 -8.10
N ASP A 121 18.77 -30.44 -7.60
CA ASP A 121 18.97 -29.79 -6.28
C ASP A 121 19.16 -28.26 -6.40
N ILE A 122 19.39 -27.75 -7.61
CA ILE A 122 19.74 -26.34 -7.84
C ILE A 122 18.49 -25.58 -8.31
N PRO A 123 18.01 -24.57 -7.55
CA PRO A 123 16.87 -23.77 -7.98
C PRO A 123 17.24 -22.89 -9.17
N VAL A 124 16.39 -22.89 -10.19
CA VAL A 124 16.49 -22.00 -11.35
C VAL A 124 15.45 -20.91 -11.21
N GLU A 125 15.92 -19.67 -11.09
CA GLU A 125 15.06 -18.48 -10.99
C GLU A 125 14.93 -17.82 -12.35
N THR A 126 13.70 -17.54 -12.77
CA THR A 126 13.41 -16.99 -14.09
C THR A 126 12.28 -15.98 -14.02
N ARG A 127 12.37 -14.92 -14.82
CA ARG A 127 11.24 -14.03 -15.05
C ARG A 127 10.14 -14.78 -15.82
N PRO A 128 8.86 -14.63 -15.44
CA PRO A 128 7.75 -15.27 -16.15
C PRO A 128 7.78 -15.03 -17.66
N GLN A 129 8.04 -13.79 -18.08
CA GLN A 129 8.01 -13.38 -19.48
C GLN A 129 9.20 -13.88 -20.32
N ASP A 130 10.33 -14.20 -19.69
CA ASP A 130 11.58 -14.46 -20.42
C ASP A 130 11.82 -15.96 -20.67
N ALA A 131 11.36 -16.82 -19.75
CA ALA A 131 11.70 -18.25 -19.80
C ALA A 131 10.52 -19.19 -19.58
N ARG A 132 9.32 -18.67 -19.30
CA ARG A 132 8.13 -19.50 -19.08
C ARG A 132 7.12 -19.20 -20.18
N GLY A 133 6.63 -20.25 -20.85
CA GLY A 133 5.70 -20.10 -21.97
C GLY A 133 4.42 -19.34 -21.59
N GLY A 134 3.65 -18.89 -22.59
CA GLY A 134 2.48 -18.04 -22.38
C GLY A 134 1.46 -18.57 -21.36
N GLY A 135 1.32 -19.91 -21.24
CA GLY A 135 0.45 -20.52 -20.24
C GLY A 135 0.81 -20.20 -18.79
N VAL A 136 2.11 -20.20 -18.45
CA VAL A 136 2.56 -19.85 -17.08
C VAL A 136 2.28 -18.38 -16.79
N VAL A 137 2.51 -17.51 -17.76
CA VAL A 137 2.25 -16.06 -17.64
C VAL A 137 0.75 -15.80 -17.44
N ASP A 138 -0.13 -16.48 -18.18
CA ASP A 138 -1.58 -16.37 -18.04
C ASP A 138 -2.05 -16.81 -16.63
N VAL A 139 -1.51 -17.92 -16.12
CA VAL A 139 -1.84 -18.43 -14.77
C VAL A 139 -1.38 -17.46 -13.69
N ILE A 140 -0.15 -16.96 -13.78
CA ILE A 140 0.37 -15.95 -12.84
C ILE A 140 -0.51 -14.70 -12.87
N SER A 141 -0.87 -14.24 -14.06
CA SER A 141 -1.72 -13.05 -14.24
C SER A 141 -3.10 -13.23 -13.61
N LEU A 142 -3.69 -14.42 -13.76
CA LEU A 142 -4.98 -14.76 -13.17
C LEU A 142 -4.91 -14.83 -11.64
N ALA A 143 -3.90 -15.52 -11.11
CA ALA A 143 -3.69 -15.66 -9.67
C ALA A 143 -3.36 -14.31 -9.00
N LEU A 144 -2.53 -13.48 -9.64
CA LEU A 144 -2.24 -12.12 -9.16
C LEU A 144 -3.50 -11.25 -9.12
N ARG A 145 -4.35 -11.32 -10.15
CA ARG A 145 -5.62 -10.59 -10.15
C ARG A 145 -6.50 -11.02 -8.97
N ALA A 146 -6.64 -12.32 -8.72
CA ALA A 146 -7.37 -12.83 -7.57
C ALA A 146 -6.74 -12.37 -6.23
N ALA A 147 -5.41 -12.43 -6.11
CA ALA A 147 -4.67 -12.00 -4.93
C ALA A 147 -4.91 -10.53 -4.61
N LEU A 148 -4.82 -9.65 -5.62
CA LEU A 148 -5.05 -8.22 -5.45
C LEU A 148 -6.51 -7.91 -5.05
N LEU A 149 -7.48 -8.58 -5.67
CA LEU A 149 -8.89 -8.43 -5.30
C LEU A 149 -9.17 -8.86 -3.86
N GLN A 150 -8.48 -9.91 -3.39
CA GLN A 150 -8.63 -10.43 -2.03
C GLN A 150 -7.88 -9.61 -0.97
N ALA A 151 -6.70 -9.09 -1.32
CA ALA A 151 -5.85 -8.32 -0.42
C ALA A 151 -6.36 -6.88 -0.20
N ASN A 152 -7.22 -6.36 -1.09
CA ASN A 152 -7.66 -4.98 -0.99
C ASN A 152 -8.45 -4.70 0.30
N ARG A 153 -8.11 -3.57 0.93
CA ARG A 153 -8.79 -3.03 2.11
C ARG A 153 -9.11 -1.55 1.86
N PRO A 154 -10.39 -1.14 1.85
CA PRO A 154 -11.61 -1.94 2.04
C PRO A 154 -11.81 -3.01 0.95
N ALA A 155 -12.60 -4.04 1.22
CA ALA A 155 -12.84 -5.10 0.25
C ALA A 155 -13.41 -4.53 -1.06
N LEU A 156 -12.90 -4.98 -2.21
CA LEU A 156 -13.47 -4.63 -3.51
C LEU A 156 -14.69 -5.50 -3.75
N ASP A 157 -15.87 -4.90 -3.81
CA ASP A 157 -17.09 -5.62 -4.17
C ASP A 157 -17.17 -5.89 -5.68
N GLY A 158 -18.10 -6.76 -6.07
CA GLY A 158 -18.41 -7.05 -7.47
C GLY A 158 -17.68 -8.27 -8.07
N PRO A 159 -18.04 -8.63 -9.30
CA PRO A 159 -17.54 -9.84 -9.95
C PRO A 159 -16.12 -9.67 -10.48
N MET A 160 -15.43 -10.80 -10.66
CA MET A 160 -14.25 -10.88 -11.51
C MET A 160 -14.69 -11.18 -12.95
N ILE A 161 -14.43 -10.26 -13.87
CA ILE A 161 -14.74 -10.43 -15.30
C ILE A 161 -13.48 -10.88 -16.03
N LEU A 162 -13.58 -12.00 -16.76
CA LEU A 162 -12.48 -12.63 -17.48
C LEU A 162 -12.85 -12.81 -18.95
N ASP A 163 -12.00 -12.35 -19.86
CA ASP A 163 -12.16 -12.57 -21.30
C ASP A 163 -11.06 -13.51 -21.78
N GLU A 164 -11.46 -14.69 -22.24
CA GLU A 164 -10.62 -15.82 -22.63
C GLU A 164 -9.52 -16.15 -21.60
N PRO A 165 -9.88 -16.49 -20.35
CA PRO A 165 -8.88 -16.83 -19.33
C PRO A 165 -8.08 -18.08 -19.72
N GLY A 166 -6.76 -18.02 -19.55
CA GLY A 166 -5.87 -19.16 -19.81
C GLY A 166 -5.73 -19.51 -21.30
N LYS A 167 -5.97 -18.58 -22.22
CA LYS A 167 -5.91 -18.84 -23.67
C LYS A 167 -4.56 -19.39 -24.17
N HIS A 168 -3.46 -19.10 -23.48
CA HIS A 168 -2.13 -19.60 -23.83
C HIS A 168 -1.75 -20.89 -23.09
N VAL A 169 -2.66 -21.41 -22.27
CA VAL A 169 -2.48 -22.66 -21.55
C VAL A 169 -2.82 -23.81 -22.50
N SER A 170 -1.97 -24.85 -22.53
CA SER A 170 -2.21 -26.04 -23.35
C SER A 170 -3.55 -26.70 -22.99
N GLU A 171 -4.15 -27.41 -23.96
CA GLU A 171 -5.47 -28.04 -23.80
C GLU A 171 -5.54 -28.96 -22.57
N GLU A 172 -4.48 -29.72 -22.29
CA GLU A 172 -4.35 -30.61 -21.12
C GLU A 172 -4.56 -29.90 -19.77
N TYR A 173 -4.21 -28.61 -19.69
CA TYR A 173 -4.31 -27.80 -18.48
C TYR A 173 -5.60 -26.96 -18.45
N SER A 174 -6.43 -27.00 -19.51
CA SER A 174 -7.68 -26.24 -19.57
C SER A 174 -8.67 -26.64 -18.47
N ARG A 175 -8.75 -27.94 -18.18
CA ARG A 175 -9.59 -28.46 -17.08
C ARG A 175 -9.05 -28.03 -15.70
N PRO A 176 -7.76 -28.19 -15.38
CA PRO A 176 -7.18 -27.63 -14.17
C PRO A 176 -7.44 -26.12 -13.99
N VAL A 177 -7.33 -25.31 -15.05
CA VAL A 177 -7.66 -23.87 -14.98
C VAL A 177 -9.14 -23.65 -14.63
N ALA A 178 -10.04 -24.43 -15.23
CA ALA A 178 -11.47 -24.34 -14.95
C ALA A 178 -11.80 -24.72 -13.49
N GLU A 179 -11.18 -25.78 -12.97
CA GLU A 179 -11.32 -26.21 -11.58
C GLU A 179 -10.74 -25.18 -10.60
N PHE A 180 -9.59 -24.58 -10.94
CA PHE A 180 -8.98 -23.51 -10.16
C PHE A 180 -9.90 -22.29 -10.04
N LEU A 181 -10.47 -21.83 -11.16
CA LEU A 181 -11.43 -20.72 -11.17
C LEU A 181 -12.66 -21.03 -10.30
N LYS A 182 -13.18 -22.26 -10.37
CA LYS A 182 -14.31 -22.69 -9.55
C LYS A 182 -13.98 -22.66 -8.06
N GLN A 183 -12.81 -23.16 -7.69
CA GLN A 183 -12.32 -23.13 -6.30
C GLN A 183 -12.13 -21.70 -5.82
N LEU A 184 -11.54 -20.83 -6.63
CA LEU A 184 -11.39 -19.39 -6.30
C LEU A 184 -12.74 -18.72 -6.04
N SER A 185 -13.71 -18.92 -6.94
CA SER A 185 -15.06 -18.39 -6.80
C SER A 185 -15.71 -18.84 -5.49
N THR A 186 -15.55 -20.12 -5.15
CA THR A 186 -16.15 -20.73 -3.95
C THR A 186 -15.46 -20.27 -2.68
N ALA A 187 -14.13 -20.28 -2.66
CA ALA A 187 -13.32 -19.95 -1.49
C ALA A 187 -13.48 -18.48 -1.07
N PHE A 188 -13.60 -17.58 -2.04
CA PHE A 188 -13.73 -16.14 -1.78
C PHE A 188 -15.17 -15.63 -1.86
N GLY A 189 -16.14 -16.48 -2.19
CA GLY A 189 -17.53 -16.08 -2.38
C GLY A 189 -17.70 -14.99 -3.46
N ARG A 190 -16.79 -14.93 -4.44
CA ARG A 190 -16.77 -13.91 -5.47
C ARG A 190 -17.31 -14.47 -6.77
N GLN A 191 -18.30 -13.80 -7.37
CA GLN A 191 -18.81 -14.15 -8.69
C GLN A 191 -17.73 -14.00 -9.75
N ILE A 192 -17.61 -15.00 -10.62
CA ILE A 192 -16.77 -14.95 -11.82
C ILE A 192 -17.68 -14.91 -13.04
N ILE A 193 -17.46 -13.94 -13.92
CA ILE A 193 -18.11 -13.85 -15.23
C ILE A 193 -17.00 -14.06 -16.27
N MET A 194 -17.11 -15.11 -17.08
CA MET A 194 -16.09 -15.40 -18.09
C MET A 194 -16.69 -15.51 -19.48
N VAL A 195 -15.95 -15.03 -20.47
CA VAL A 195 -16.20 -15.24 -21.90
C VAL A 195 -15.13 -16.18 -22.41
N THR A 196 -15.54 -17.29 -23.03
CA THR A 196 -14.56 -18.22 -23.61
C THR A 196 -15.15 -19.10 -24.71
N HIS A 197 -14.32 -19.52 -25.66
CA HIS A 197 -14.61 -20.59 -26.60
C HIS A 197 -14.15 -21.98 -26.12
N ASN A 198 -13.41 -22.07 -25.01
CA ASN A 198 -12.93 -23.33 -24.45
C ASN A 198 -14.08 -24.08 -23.75
N GLN A 199 -14.39 -25.28 -24.21
CA GLN A 199 -15.53 -26.05 -23.70
C GLN A 199 -15.37 -26.47 -22.23
N HIS A 200 -14.15 -26.79 -21.78
CA HIS A 200 -13.92 -27.14 -20.37
C HIS A 200 -14.21 -25.97 -19.45
N LEU A 201 -13.72 -24.77 -19.79
CA LEU A 201 -14.03 -23.54 -19.06
C LEU A 201 -15.53 -23.21 -19.14
N ALA A 202 -16.13 -23.25 -20.33
CA ALA A 202 -17.56 -22.99 -20.48
C ALA A 202 -18.42 -23.96 -19.64
N SER A 203 -18.01 -25.22 -19.50
CA SER A 203 -18.76 -26.23 -18.74
C SER A 203 -18.62 -26.13 -17.21
N SER A 204 -17.64 -25.40 -16.68
CA SER A 204 -17.40 -25.32 -15.23
C SER A 204 -18.24 -24.27 -14.50
N GLY A 205 -18.88 -23.36 -15.26
CA GLY A 205 -19.75 -22.33 -14.72
C GLY A 205 -21.00 -22.91 -14.06
N ASP A 206 -21.48 -22.26 -12.98
CA ASP A 206 -22.80 -22.55 -12.40
C ASP A 206 -23.94 -22.26 -13.38
N SER A 207 -23.69 -21.35 -14.32
CA SER A 207 -24.59 -21.01 -15.41
C SER A 207 -23.76 -20.64 -16.62
N SER A 208 -24.08 -21.25 -17.75
CA SER A 208 -23.32 -21.09 -18.98
C SER A 208 -24.26 -20.78 -20.13
N TYR A 209 -23.80 -19.92 -21.04
CA TYR A 209 -24.57 -19.46 -22.19
C TYR A 209 -23.72 -19.55 -23.44
N ILE A 210 -24.35 -19.97 -24.54
CA ILE A 210 -23.75 -19.91 -25.88
C ILE A 210 -24.28 -18.66 -26.58
N VAL A 211 -23.36 -17.89 -27.17
CA VAL A 211 -23.67 -16.75 -28.02
C VAL A 211 -23.31 -17.09 -29.46
N GLU A 212 -24.30 -17.05 -30.36
CA GLU A 212 -24.15 -17.34 -31.80
C GLU A 212 -24.58 -16.14 -32.63
N MET A 213 -23.89 -15.85 -33.74
CA MET A 213 -24.33 -14.82 -34.68
C MET A 213 -25.25 -15.42 -35.74
N ARG A 214 -26.45 -14.85 -35.93
CA ARG A 214 -27.35 -15.20 -37.03
C ARG A 214 -27.84 -13.94 -37.71
N SER A 215 -27.58 -13.81 -39.02
CA SER A 215 -27.95 -12.63 -39.83
C SER A 215 -27.53 -11.30 -39.19
N GLY A 216 -26.31 -11.22 -38.65
CA GLY A 216 -25.75 -10.02 -38.02
C GLY A 216 -26.32 -9.67 -36.64
N LYS A 217 -27.13 -10.53 -36.03
CA LYS A 217 -27.65 -10.38 -34.65
C LYS A 217 -27.10 -11.49 -33.76
N SER A 218 -26.72 -11.15 -32.53
CA SER A 218 -26.30 -12.13 -31.53
C SER A 218 -27.53 -12.80 -30.90
N TYR A 219 -27.53 -14.13 -30.88
CA TYR A 219 -28.53 -14.96 -30.23
C TYR A 219 -27.90 -15.69 -29.07
N VAL A 220 -28.56 -15.66 -27.92
CA VAL A 220 -28.08 -16.27 -26.69
C VAL A 220 -28.97 -17.46 -26.34
N ARG A 221 -28.37 -18.60 -26.01
CA ARG A 221 -29.07 -19.78 -25.48
C ARG A 221 -28.35 -20.35 -24.27
N VAL A 222 -29.09 -20.99 -23.37
CA VAL A 222 -28.51 -21.67 -22.22
C VAL A 222 -27.67 -22.85 -22.71
N PHE A 223 -26.47 -22.99 -22.18
CA PHE A 223 -25.63 -24.17 -22.36
C PHE A 223 -26.08 -25.24 -21.37
N GLN A 224 -26.64 -26.34 -21.87
CA GLN A 224 -26.87 -27.53 -21.07
C GLN A 224 -25.62 -28.41 -21.18
N GLY A 225 -24.81 -28.44 -20.13
CA GLY A 225 -23.71 -29.39 -20.03
C GLY A 225 -24.24 -30.82 -20.08
N VAL A 226 -23.51 -31.72 -20.73
CA VAL A 226 -23.82 -33.16 -20.67
C VAL A 226 -23.53 -33.60 -19.24
N GLU A 227 -24.55 -34.03 -18.49
CA GLU A 227 -24.35 -34.75 -17.22
C GLU A 227 -23.51 -35.99 -17.52
N GLN A 228 -22.26 -36.02 -17.02
CA GLN A 228 -21.49 -37.26 -17.00
C GLN A 228 -21.99 -38.09 -15.81
N ALA A 229 -22.59 -39.23 -16.13
CA ALA A 229 -22.99 -40.28 -15.20
C ALA A 229 -21.77 -40.97 -14.56
#